data_AF-A0A7K2XK09-F1
#
_entry.id   AF-A0A7K2XK09-F1
#
_cell.length_a   1.000
_cell.length_b   1.000
_cell.length_c   1.000
_cell.angle_alpha   90.00
_cell.angle_beta   90.00
_cell.angle_gamma   90.00
#
_symmetry.space_group_name_H-M   'P 1'
#
loop_
_entity.id
_entity.type
_entity.pdbx_description
1 polymer ?
#
loop_
_entity_poly.entity_id
_entity_poly.type
_entity_poly.pdbx_seq_one_letter_code
_entity_poly.pdbx_strand_id
1 'polypeptide(L)'
;MRSGTDVTENGLRRLLDAWDPIGVADEVPDEYDCMLTPLLQRLRGGAGRTEIGEFLRHELEHHFGLDPQSSDPDAMAARLVSWWTTGSVDGSA
;
A
#
# COMPACT_ATOMS: atom_id res chain seq x y z
N MET A 1 -0.56 -24.64 -2.02
CA MET A 1 -1.21 -23.81 -3.05
C MET A 1 -1.13 -22.39 -2.53
N ARG A 2 -0.41 -21.47 -3.20
CA ARG A 2 -0.43 -20.06 -2.77
C ARG A 2 -1.82 -19.52 -3.08
N SER A 3 -2.51 -19.01 -2.07
CA SER A 3 -3.81 -18.38 -2.30
C SER A 3 -3.60 -17.07 -3.05
N GLY A 4 -4.56 -16.64 -3.88
CA GLY A 4 -4.48 -15.34 -4.56
C GLY A 4 -4.28 -14.17 -3.58
N THR A 5 -4.77 -14.33 -2.34
CA THR A 5 -4.53 -13.42 -1.21
C THR A 5 -3.04 -13.25 -0.90
N ASP A 6 -2.29 -14.35 -0.78
CA ASP A 6 -0.85 -14.31 -0.41
C ASP A 6 -0.02 -13.62 -1.51
N VAL A 7 -0.38 -13.80 -2.79
CA VAL A 7 0.29 -13.14 -3.91
C VAL A 7 0.03 -11.63 -3.88
N THR A 8 -1.19 -11.25 -3.51
CA THR A 8 -1.62 -9.86 -3.41
C THR A 8 -0.95 -9.16 -2.22
N GLU A 9 -0.93 -9.79 -1.05
CA GLU A 9 -0.25 -9.27 0.15
C GLU A 9 1.25 -9.09 -0.10
N ASN A 10 1.93 -10.10 -0.67
CA ASN A 10 3.35 -9.98 -1.00
C ASN A 10 3.62 -8.92 -2.09
N GLY A 11 2.68 -8.71 -3.01
CA GLY A 11 2.76 -7.64 -4.00
C GLY A 11 2.65 -6.26 -3.35
N LEU A 12 1.70 -6.10 -2.44
CA LEU A 12 1.49 -4.87 -1.70
C LEU A 12 2.67 -4.56 -0.77
N ARG A 13 3.17 -5.56 -0.03
CA ARG A 13 4.35 -5.41 0.83
C ARG A 13 5.54 -4.85 0.06
N ARG A 14 5.86 -5.44 -1.09
CA ARG A 14 6.94 -4.94 -1.97
C ARG A 14 6.73 -3.49 -2.45
N LEU A 15 5.49 -3.03 -2.61
CA LEU A 15 5.23 -1.64 -2.99
C LEU A 15 5.46 -0.68 -1.82
N LEU A 16 5.13 -1.09 -0.60
CA LEU A 16 5.38 -0.32 0.62
C LEU A 16 6.87 -0.32 0.97
N ASP A 17 7.55 -1.46 0.88
CA ASP A 17 9.00 -1.57 1.09
C ASP A 17 9.79 -0.74 0.06
N ALA A 18 9.27 -0.61 -1.17
CA ALA A 18 9.89 0.25 -2.18
C ALA A 18 9.56 1.74 -2.01
N TRP A 19 8.52 2.06 -1.24
CA TRP A 19 8.19 3.43 -0.87
C TRP A 19 9.07 3.92 0.28
N ASP A 20 9.22 3.06 1.27
CA ASP A 20 10.08 3.20 2.45
C ASP A 20 10.11 4.61 3.07
N PRO A 21 8.96 5.15 3.50
CA PRO A 21 8.90 6.52 4.05
C PRO A 21 9.76 6.71 5.31
N ILE A 22 10.05 5.65 6.05
CA ILE A 22 10.89 5.69 7.26
C ILE A 22 12.37 5.40 6.92
N GLY A 23 12.65 4.64 5.86
CA GLY A 23 14.01 4.26 5.47
C GLY A 23 14.52 2.97 6.13
N VAL A 24 13.61 2.07 6.54
CA VAL A 24 13.93 0.87 7.34
C VAL A 24 13.57 -0.43 6.63
N ALA A 25 13.09 -0.40 5.39
CA ALA A 25 12.63 -1.60 4.69
C ALA A 25 13.70 -2.71 4.58
N ASP A 26 14.98 -2.32 4.48
CA ASP A 26 16.11 -3.27 4.41
C ASP A 26 16.47 -3.87 5.79
N GLU A 27 16.10 -3.21 6.89
CA GLU A 27 16.42 -3.62 8.26
C GLU A 27 15.23 -4.33 8.94
N VAL A 28 14.01 -3.86 8.68
CA VAL A 28 12.76 -4.29 9.29
C VAL A 28 11.72 -4.55 8.18
N PRO A 29 11.73 -5.76 7.57
CA PRO A 29 10.94 -6.07 6.39
C PRO A 29 9.42 -6.23 6.64
N ASP A 30 8.97 -6.12 7.88
CA ASP A 30 7.56 -6.19 8.31
C ASP A 30 7.04 -4.87 8.89
N GLU A 31 7.83 -3.79 8.90
CA GLU A 31 7.45 -2.49 9.47
C GLU A 31 6.11 -1.98 8.90
N TYR A 32 5.92 -2.17 7.59
CA TYR A 32 4.75 -1.68 6.88
C TYR A 32 3.58 -2.68 6.85
N ASP A 33 3.71 -3.85 7.51
CA ASP A 33 2.70 -4.91 7.49
C ASP A 33 1.37 -4.47 8.09
N CYS A 34 1.42 -3.54 9.05
CA CYS A 34 0.25 -2.96 9.68
C CYS A 34 -0.68 -2.28 8.67
N MET A 35 -0.15 -1.75 7.56
CA MET A 35 -0.92 -1.09 6.50
C MET A 35 -1.49 -2.08 5.47
N LEU A 36 -0.99 -3.31 5.40
CA LEU A 36 -1.38 -4.26 4.35
C LEU A 36 -2.87 -4.61 4.39
N THR A 37 -3.34 -5.06 5.56
CA THR A 37 -4.75 -5.42 5.75
C THR A 37 -5.69 -4.24 5.46
N PRO A 38 -5.53 -3.05 6.09
CA PRO A 38 -6.42 -1.93 5.84
C PRO A 38 -6.38 -1.39 4.40
N LEU A 39 -5.24 -1.45 3.71
CA LEU A 39 -5.14 -1.09 2.29
C LEU A 39 -5.87 -2.09 1.39
N LEU A 40 -5.69 -3.40 1.63
CA LEU A 40 -6.36 -4.42 0.84
C LEU A 40 -7.87 -4.38 0.98
N GLN A 41 -8.39 -4.12 2.19
CA GLN A 41 -9.83 -3.97 2.40
C GLN A 41 -10.39 -2.77 1.62
N ARG A 42 -9.69 -1.64 1.63
CA ARG A 42 -10.07 -0.45 0.85
C ARG A 42 -10.03 -0.70 -0.65
N LEU A 43 -8.94 -1.28 -1.17
CA LEU A 43 -8.80 -1.61 -2.59
C LEU A 43 -9.88 -2.60 -3.06
N ARG A 44 -10.20 -3.63 -2.26
CA ARG A 44 -11.30 -4.55 -2.52
C ARG A 44 -12.68 -3.88 -2.46
N GLY A 45 -12.82 -2.87 -1.59
CA GLY A 45 -14.01 -2.03 -1.51
C GLY A 45 -14.16 -1.02 -2.65
N GLY A 46 -13.17 -0.94 -3.56
CA GLY A 46 -13.18 0.00 -4.68
C GLY A 46 -12.64 1.39 -4.35
N ALA A 47 -11.88 1.54 -3.27
CA ALA A 47 -11.25 2.80 -2.90
C ALA A 47 -10.36 3.33 -4.03
N GLY A 48 -10.57 4.60 -4.37
CA GLY A 48 -9.80 5.31 -5.38
C GLY A 48 -8.56 5.98 -4.81
N ARG A 49 -7.81 6.68 -5.70
CA ARG A 49 -6.57 7.37 -5.34
C ARG A 49 -6.72 8.32 -4.15
N THR A 50 -7.79 9.10 -4.10
CA THR A 50 -8.03 10.08 -3.04
C THR A 50 -8.13 9.42 -1.67
N GLU A 51 -8.97 8.39 -1.55
CA GLU A 51 -9.17 7.68 -0.28
C GLU A 51 -7.90 6.95 0.18
N ILE A 52 -7.17 6.33 -0.75
CA ILE A 52 -5.89 5.69 -0.43
C ILE A 52 -4.85 6.73 -0.01
N GLY A 53 -4.78 7.89 -0.66
CA GLY A 53 -3.85 8.97 -0.30
C GLY A 53 -4.14 9.55 1.08
N GLU A 54 -5.42 9.76 1.41
CA GLU A 54 -5.84 10.20 2.74
C GLU A 54 -5.48 9.18 3.82
N PHE A 55 -5.67 7.88 3.55
CA PHE A 55 -5.25 6.81 4.45
C PHE A 55 -3.74 6.82 4.67
N LEU A 56 -2.94 6.86 3.61
CA LEU A 56 -1.47 6.87 3.72
C LEU A 56 -0.97 8.09 4.50
N ARG A 57 -1.53 9.28 4.22
CA ARG A 57 -1.22 10.51 4.96
C ARG A 57 -1.53 10.35 6.45
N HIS A 58 -2.70 9.79 6.78
CA HIS A 58 -3.11 9.58 8.15
C HIS A 58 -2.17 8.63 8.90
N GLU A 59 -1.80 7.49 8.29
CA GLU A 59 -0.85 6.56 8.90
C GLU A 59 0.52 7.21 9.11
N LEU A 60 1.05 7.91 8.11
CA LEU A 60 2.32 8.64 8.24
C LEU A 60 2.30 9.61 9.42
N GLU A 61 1.27 10.44 9.52
CA GLU A 61 1.19 11.48 10.56
C GLU A 61 0.89 10.91 11.95
N HIS A 62 -0.09 10.02 12.07
CA HIS A 62 -0.62 9.60 13.37
C HIS A 62 -0.03 8.29 13.88
N HIS A 63 0.36 7.37 13.00
CA HIS A 63 0.91 6.08 13.39
C HIS A 63 2.43 6.12 13.42
N PHE A 64 3.06 6.67 12.37
CA PHE A 64 4.52 6.75 12.28
C PHE A 64 5.11 8.07 12.81
N GLY A 65 4.30 9.10 13.02
CA GLY A 65 4.76 10.40 13.51
C GLY A 65 5.65 11.16 12.52
N LEU A 66 5.52 10.87 11.23
CA LEU A 66 6.27 11.49 10.13
C LEU A 66 5.56 12.70 9.56
N ASP A 67 6.32 13.59 8.90
CA ASP A 67 5.72 14.61 8.02
C ASP A 67 5.26 13.94 6.71
N PRO A 68 3.95 13.86 6.45
CA PRO A 68 3.45 13.18 5.26
C PRO A 68 3.87 13.87 3.96
N GLN A 69 4.22 15.17 3.96
CA GLN A 69 4.63 15.85 2.73
C GLN A 69 6.00 15.37 2.24
N SER A 70 6.86 14.90 3.16
CA SER A 70 8.21 14.43 2.82
C SER A 70 8.21 13.12 2.02
N SER A 71 7.13 12.35 2.10
CA SER A 71 7.03 10.99 1.56
C SER A 71 6.12 10.87 0.32
N ASP A 72 5.49 11.95 -0.16
CA ASP A 72 4.57 11.94 -1.32
C ASP A 72 3.53 10.78 -1.33
N PRO A 73 2.62 10.74 -0.33
CA PRO A 73 1.59 9.71 -0.22
C PRO A 73 0.62 9.71 -1.42
N ASP A 74 0.44 10.84 -2.11
CA ASP A 74 -0.48 10.95 -3.25
C ASP A 74 0.06 10.26 -4.52
N ALA A 75 1.39 10.25 -4.71
CA ALA A 75 2.03 9.46 -5.75
C ALA A 75 1.99 7.96 -5.43
N MET A 76 2.24 7.58 -4.18
CA MET A 76 2.13 6.18 -3.76
C MET A 76 0.69 5.66 -3.91
N ALA A 77 -0.32 6.45 -3.52
CA ALA A 77 -1.72 6.10 -3.73
C ALA A 77 -2.06 5.86 -5.20
N ALA A 78 -1.55 6.69 -6.12
CA ALA A 78 -1.73 6.49 -7.56
C ALA A 78 -1.11 5.16 -8.03
N ARG A 79 0.10 4.86 -7.55
CA ARG A 79 0.82 3.62 -7.86
C ARG A 79 0.07 2.39 -7.34
N LEU A 80 -0.45 2.43 -6.11
CA LEU A 80 -1.22 1.34 -5.51
C LEU A 80 -2.50 1.04 -6.30
N VAL A 81 -3.27 2.07 -6.65
CA VAL A 81 -4.51 1.92 -7.43
C VAL A 81 -4.20 1.43 -8.85
N SER A 82 -3.15 1.95 -9.48
CA SER A 82 -2.72 1.47 -10.81
C SER A 82 -2.29 -0.01 -10.77
N TRP A 83 -1.55 -0.41 -9.74
CA TRP A 83 -1.13 -1.80 -9.56
C TRP A 83 -2.34 -2.72 -9.33
N TRP A 84 -3.28 -2.32 -8.47
CA TRP A 84 -4.48 -3.08 -8.16
C TRP A 84 -5.36 -3.30 -9.38
N THR A 85 -5.55 -2.26 -10.18
CA THR A 85 -6.38 -2.30 -11.39
C THR A 85 -5.71 -3.09 -12.51
N THR A 86 -4.38 -2.98 -12.67
CA THR A 86 -3.62 -3.73 -13.69
C THR A 86 -3.53 -5.22 -13.35
N GLY A 87 -3.35 -5.58 -12.07
CA GLY A 87 -3.32 -6.97 -11.62
C GLY A 87 -4.71 -7.65 -11.56
N SER A 88 -5.78 -6.86 -11.50
CA SER A 88 -7.17 -7.38 -11.53
C SER A 88 -7.65 -7.76 -12.93
N VAL A 89 -6.94 -7.34 -14.00
CA VAL A 89 -7.33 -7.66 -15.40
C VAL A 89 -7.05 -9.13 -15.76
N ASP A 90 -6.20 -9.83 -15.01
CA ASP A 90 -5.91 -11.25 -15.23
C ASP A 90 -6.92 -12.22 -14.58
N GLY A 91 -8.04 -11.70 -14.04
CA GLY A 91 -9.09 -12.46 -13.37
C GLY A 91 -10.44 -12.50 -14.11
N SER A 92 -10.47 -12.17 -15.41
CA SER A 92 -11.69 -12.17 -16.22
C SER A 92 -11.42 -12.66 -17.64
N ALA A 93 -11.38 -13.99 -17.80
CA ALA A 93 -11.61 -14.67 -19.08
C ALA A 93 -12.35 -15.98 -18.84
#